data_AF-A0A2M7RCA9-F1
#
_entry.id   AF-A0A2M7RCA9-F1
#
_cell.length_a   1.000
_cell.length_b   1.000
_cell.length_c   1.000
_cell.angle_alpha   90.00
_cell.angle_beta   90.00
_cell.angle_gamma   90.00
#
_symmetry.space_group_name_H-M   'P 1'
#
loop_
_entity.id
_entity.type
_entity.pdbx_description
1 polymer ?
#
loop_
_entity_poly.entity_id
_entity_poly.type
_entity_poly.pdbx_seq_one_letter_code
_entity_poly.pdbx_strand_id
1 'polypeptide(L)'
;MHSFLKNNFGDKEKILKILVYFVLFLFLIFPYNDKDWGWHFRYGEYLLKTGKILTSDIFSWTLPGYQWVNHSWLYDPILYTLYNYSGFIGLSLIGSLIFLLAFFLTVRGHGLSSWKLGALAF
;
A
#
# COMPACT_ATOMS: atom_id res chain seq x y z
N MET A 1 -32.36 -33.14 2.49
CA MET A 1 -32.85 -31.75 2.30
C MET A 1 -32.07 -30.70 3.10
N HIS A 2 -31.56 -31.02 4.30
CA HIS A 2 -30.85 -30.05 5.17
C HIS A 2 -29.42 -29.67 4.71
N SER A 3 -28.68 -30.55 4.01
CA SER A 3 -27.31 -30.22 3.55
C SER A 3 -27.28 -29.31 2.31
N PHE A 4 -28.31 -29.37 1.45
CA PHE A 4 -28.38 -28.58 0.22
C PHE A 4 -28.59 -27.08 0.51
N LEU A 5 -29.37 -26.75 1.54
CA LEU A 5 -29.58 -25.37 1.96
C LEU A 5 -28.32 -24.77 2.59
N LYS A 6 -27.56 -25.54 3.38
CA LYS A 6 -26.33 -25.06 4.06
C LYS A 6 -25.22 -24.68 3.07
N ASN A 7 -25.07 -25.41 1.96
CA ASN A 7 -24.11 -25.06 0.90
C ASN A 7 -24.45 -23.73 0.23
N ASN A 8 -25.73 -23.49 -0.11
CA ASN A 8 -26.15 -22.25 -0.76
C ASN A 8 -25.92 -21.00 0.10
N PHE A 9 -26.00 -21.11 1.44
CA PHE A 9 -25.69 -19.99 2.33
C PHE A 9 -24.19 -19.69 2.41
N GLY A 10 -23.34 -20.73 2.48
CA GLY A 10 -21.89 -20.57 2.50
C GLY A 10 -21.32 -19.98 1.21
N ASP A 11 -21.90 -20.32 0.06
CA ASP A 11 -21.45 -19.79 -1.23
C ASP A 11 -21.84 -18.32 -1.42
N LYS A 12 -23.04 -17.92 -0.96
CA LYS A 12 -23.46 -16.51 -0.94
C LYS A 12 -22.54 -15.64 -0.06
N GLU A 13 -22.14 -16.13 1.10
CA GLU A 13 -21.23 -15.40 2.00
C GLU A 13 -19.84 -15.20 1.38
N LYS A 14 -19.31 -16.22 0.70
CA LYS A 14 -18.04 -16.10 -0.04
C LYS A 14 -18.13 -15.08 -1.17
N ILE A 15 -19.19 -15.14 -1.98
CA ILE A 15 -19.43 -14.17 -3.06
C ILE A 15 -19.50 -12.76 -2.50
N LEU A 16 -20.24 -12.55 -1.40
CA LEU A 16 -20.34 -11.24 -0.75
C LEU A 16 -18.98 -10.73 -0.29
N LYS A 17 -18.14 -11.56 0.33
CA LYS A 17 -16.78 -11.18 0.74
C LYS A 17 -15.93 -10.76 -0.46
N ILE A 18 -15.94 -11.55 -1.53
CA ILE A 18 -15.20 -11.23 -2.76
C ILE A 18 -15.67 -9.90 -3.34
N LEU A 19 -16.98 -9.67 -3.40
CA LEU A 19 -17.55 -8.41 -3.88
C LEU A 19 -17.11 -7.23 -3.01
N VAL A 20 -17.11 -7.37 -1.69
CA VAL A 20 -16.66 -6.32 -0.76
C VAL A 20 -15.18 -5.99 -0.99
N TYR A 21 -14.29 -6.99 -1.05
CA TYR A 21 -12.87 -6.75 -1.33
C TYR A 21 -12.64 -6.17 -2.73
N PHE A 22 -13.43 -6.58 -3.72
CA PHE A 22 -13.34 -6.06 -5.08
C PHE A 22 -13.76 -4.59 -5.16
N VAL A 23 -14.89 -4.22 -4.55
CA VAL A 23 -15.33 -2.82 -4.47
C VAL A 23 -14.33 -1.98 -3.69
N LEU A 24 -13.81 -2.50 -2.58
CA LEU A 24 -12.76 -1.83 -1.81
C LEU A 24 -11.50 -1.63 -2.65
N PHE A 25 -11.08 -2.63 -3.41
CA PHE A 25 -9.95 -2.51 -4.32
C PHE A 25 -10.19 -1.44 -5.38
N LEU A 26 -11.34 -1.44 -6.05
CA LEU A 26 -11.69 -0.40 -7.04
C LEU A 26 -11.68 1.01 -6.42
N PHE A 27 -12.15 1.13 -5.17
CA PHE A 27 -12.10 2.39 -4.44
C PHE A 27 -10.66 2.80 -4.12
N LEU A 28 -9.76 1.86 -3.81
CA LEU A 28 -8.37 2.17 -3.45
C LEU A 28 -7.49 2.55 -4.65
N ILE A 29 -7.91 2.22 -5.88
CA ILE A 29 -7.23 2.65 -7.12
C ILE A 29 -7.46 4.14 -7.35
N PHE A 30 -6.89 4.97 -6.49
CA PHE A 30 -6.77 6.40 -6.68
C PHE A 30 -5.46 6.73 -7.41
N PRO A 31 -5.42 7.84 -8.17
CA PRO A 31 -4.17 8.34 -8.73
C PRO A 31 -3.13 8.51 -7.63
N TYR A 32 -1.93 7.97 -7.87
CA TYR A 32 -0.80 8.14 -6.97
C TYR A 32 -0.56 9.64 -6.72
N ASN A 33 -0.61 10.05 -5.45
CA ASN A 33 -0.54 11.45 -5.06
C ASN A 33 0.35 11.62 -3.82
N ASP A 34 1.64 11.54 -4.05
CA ASP A 34 2.68 11.82 -3.06
C ASP A 34 3.39 13.13 -3.44
N LYS A 35 3.42 14.07 -2.50
CA LYS A 35 4.03 15.39 -2.70
C LYS A 35 5.55 15.30 -2.80
N ASP A 36 6.13 14.31 -2.15
CA ASP A 36 7.58 14.09 -2.07
C ASP A 36 8.05 13.06 -3.11
N TRP A 37 7.18 12.63 -4.02
CA TRP A 37 7.48 11.63 -5.05
C TRP A 37 8.76 11.91 -5.82
N GLY A 38 8.99 13.18 -6.18
CA GLY A 38 10.19 13.59 -6.91
C GLY A 38 11.47 13.27 -6.15
N TRP A 39 11.48 13.45 -4.83
CA TRP A 39 12.63 13.08 -3.99
C TRP A 39 12.79 11.57 -3.94
N HIS A 40 11.73 10.82 -3.64
CA HIS A 40 11.78 9.35 -3.62
C HIS A 40 12.30 8.77 -4.94
N PHE A 41 11.83 9.31 -6.08
CA PHE A 41 12.27 8.90 -7.39
C PHE A 41 13.78 9.16 -7.61
N ARG A 42 14.26 10.37 -7.28
CA ARG A 42 15.68 10.74 -7.45
C ARG A 42 16.60 9.97 -6.50
N TYR A 43 16.16 9.71 -5.27
CA TYR A 43 16.95 8.96 -4.29
C TYR A 43 17.05 7.49 -4.68
N GLY A 44 15.95 6.91 -5.18
CA GLY A 44 15.92 5.55 -5.69
C GLY A 44 16.84 5.37 -6.90
N GLU A 45 16.78 6.32 -7.85
CA GLU A 45 17.70 6.37 -8.98
C GLU A 45 19.16 6.42 -8.52
N TYR A 46 19.48 7.31 -7.58
CA TYR A 46 20.83 7.48 -7.05
C TYR A 46 21.35 6.19 -6.41
N LEU A 47 20.54 5.57 -5.54
CA LEU A 47 20.92 4.34 -4.84
C LEU A 47 21.17 3.21 -5.84
N LEU A 48 20.30 3.02 -6.82
CA LEU A 48 20.46 1.95 -7.82
C LEU A 48 21.64 2.19 -8.76
N LYS A 49 21.97 3.46 -9.09
CA LYS A 49 23.12 3.79 -9.93
C LYS A 49 24.45 3.72 -9.20
N THR A 50 24.49 4.07 -7.92
CA THR A 50 25.76 4.21 -7.16
C THR A 50 26.02 3.08 -6.18
N GLY A 51 25.00 2.31 -5.81
CA GLY A 51 25.04 1.33 -4.73
C GLY A 51 25.16 1.96 -3.34
N LYS A 52 24.96 3.27 -3.20
CA LYS A 52 25.13 4.01 -1.94
C LYS A 52 23.83 4.62 -1.47
N ILE A 53 23.59 4.52 -0.16
CA ILE A 53 22.50 5.25 0.50
C ILE A 53 22.87 6.72 0.57
N LEU A 54 21.97 7.60 0.15
CA LEU A 54 22.18 9.04 0.21
C LEU A 54 22.06 9.52 1.67
N THR A 55 23.16 10.01 2.23
CA THR A 55 23.23 10.54 3.61
C THR A 55 23.32 12.06 3.66
N SER A 56 23.60 12.71 2.54
CA SER A 56 23.66 14.17 2.43
C SER A 56 22.69 14.67 1.37
N ASP A 57 21.97 15.74 1.66
CA ASP A 57 21.07 16.35 0.68
C ASP A 57 21.86 17.02 -0.45
N ILE A 58 21.75 16.44 -1.65
CA ILE A 58 22.36 16.95 -2.89
C ILE A 58 21.32 17.45 -3.90
N PHE A 59 20.03 17.33 -3.58
CA PHE A 59 18.93 17.61 -4.50
C PHE A 59 18.17 18.88 -4.12
N SER A 60 18.20 19.30 -2.85
CA SER A 60 17.59 20.55 -2.41
C SER A 60 18.51 21.74 -2.63
N TRP A 61 17.89 22.90 -2.92
CA TRP A 61 18.60 24.16 -3.10
C TRP A 61 18.86 24.90 -1.79
N THR A 62 17.96 24.77 -0.81
CA THR A 62 17.95 25.60 0.41
C THR A 62 18.96 25.17 1.47
N LEU A 63 19.42 23.92 1.47
CA LEU A 63 20.37 23.37 2.46
C LEU A 63 21.32 22.34 1.83
N PRO A 64 22.20 22.76 0.89
CA PRO A 64 23.12 21.84 0.24
C PRO A 64 24.07 21.19 1.24
N GLY A 65 24.19 19.87 1.19
CA GLY A 65 25.10 19.09 2.03
C GLY A 65 24.59 18.80 3.44
N TYR A 66 23.34 19.17 3.76
CA TYR A 66 22.72 18.82 5.04
C TYR A 66 22.73 17.31 5.25
N GLN A 67 23.23 16.87 6.41
CA GLN A 67 23.29 15.45 6.76
C GLN A 67 21.95 15.04 7.34
N TRP A 68 21.33 14.03 6.74
CA TRP A 68 20.14 13.41 7.28
C TRP A 68 20.26 11.89 7.27
N VAL A 69 19.38 11.23 8.01
CA VAL A 69 19.18 9.79 7.88
C VAL A 69 18.07 9.58 6.86
N ASN A 70 18.39 9.01 5.70
CA ASN A 70 17.38 8.61 4.73
C ASN A 70 16.64 7.38 5.30
N HIS A 71 15.41 7.59 5.78
CA HIS A 71 14.55 6.54 6.32
C HIS A 71 13.79 5.76 5.22
N SER A 72 13.72 6.30 4.00
CA SER A 72 13.06 5.70 2.84
C SER A 72 14.02 4.92 1.93
N TRP A 73 15.26 4.67 2.35
CA TRP A 73 16.31 4.06 1.51
C TRP A 73 15.94 2.71 0.88
N LEU A 74 15.05 1.93 1.51
CA LEU A 74 14.54 0.68 0.93
C LEU A 74 13.34 0.91 0.01
N TYR A 75 12.49 1.87 0.34
CA TYR A 75 11.31 2.24 -0.43
C TYR A 75 11.68 2.93 -1.75
N ASP A 76 12.60 3.88 -1.72
CA ASP A 76 13.04 4.70 -2.84
C ASP A 76 13.45 3.86 -4.07
N PRO A 77 14.34 2.86 -3.98
CA PRO A 77 14.73 2.05 -5.14
C PRO A 77 13.58 1.16 -5.65
N ILE A 78 12.69 0.69 -4.78
CA ILE A 78 11.50 -0.09 -5.19
C ILE A 78 10.55 0.81 -5.98
N LEU A 79 10.27 2.02 -5.47
CA LEU A 79 9.44 3.01 -6.14
C LEU A 79 10.02 3.39 -7.51
N TYR A 80 11.31 3.73 -7.56
CA TYR A 80 11.98 4.07 -8.82
C TYR A 80 11.87 2.94 -9.83
N THR A 81 12.17 1.70 -9.42
CA THR A 81 12.09 0.53 -10.30
C THR A 81 10.67 0.33 -10.81
N LEU A 82 9.69 0.35 -9.91
CA LEU A 82 8.31 0.08 -10.25
C LEU A 82 7.73 1.15 -11.19
N TYR A 83 8.03 2.43 -10.91
CA TYR A 83 7.64 3.53 -11.78
C TYR A 83 8.21 3.37 -13.19
N ASN A 84 9.48 2.99 -13.34
CA ASN A 84 10.09 2.83 -14.67
C ASN A 84 9.45 1.69 -15.48
N TYR A 85 8.89 0.66 -14.84
CA TYR A 85 8.20 -0.43 -15.54
C TYR A 85 6.73 -0.15 -15.86
N SER A 86 6.05 0.62 -15.02
CA SER A 86 4.57 0.65 -15.01
C SER A 86 3.95 2.03 -14.82
N GLY A 87 4.78 3.06 -14.68
CA GLY A 87 4.38 4.45 -14.43
C GLY A 87 3.53 4.60 -13.17
N PHE A 88 2.77 5.70 -13.11
CA PHE A 88 1.87 5.96 -11.98
C PHE A 88 0.73 4.95 -11.86
N ILE A 89 0.29 4.34 -12.96
CA ILE A 89 -0.78 3.33 -12.93
C ILE A 89 -0.33 2.11 -12.11
N GLY A 90 0.87 1.60 -12.35
CA GLY A 90 1.35 0.46 -11.57
C GLY A 90 1.64 0.80 -10.12
N LEU A 91 2.11 2.01 -9.82
CA LEU A 91 2.23 2.49 -8.43
C LEU A 91 0.87 2.48 -7.72
N SER A 92 -0.18 3.02 -8.35
CA SER A 92 -1.55 3.00 -7.80
C SER A 92 -2.06 1.58 -7.57
N LEU A 93 -1.89 0.68 -8.54
CA LEU A 93 -2.36 -0.70 -8.43
C LEU A 93 -1.66 -1.47 -7.32
N ILE A 94 -0.34 -1.38 -7.23
CA ILE A 94 0.44 -2.08 -6.20
C ILE A 94 0.19 -1.48 -4.82
N GLY A 95 0.12 -0.16 -4.70
CA GLY A 95 -0.29 0.49 -3.45
C GLY A 95 -1.67 0.02 -2.98
N SER A 96 -2.63 -0.09 -3.89
CA SER A 96 -3.97 -0.60 -3.60
C SER A 96 -3.95 -2.06 -3.12
N LEU A 97 -3.13 -2.91 -3.76
CA LEU A 97 -2.98 -4.32 -3.36
C LEU A 97 -2.32 -4.46 -1.99
N ILE A 98 -1.27 -3.69 -1.70
CA ILE A 98 -0.61 -3.69 -0.40
C ILE A 98 -1.58 -3.26 0.70
N PHE A 99 -2.37 -2.21 0.44
CA PHE A 99 -3.39 -1.77 1.38
C PHE A 99 -4.46 -2.84 1.61
N LEU A 100 -4.96 -3.46 0.53
CA LEU A 100 -5.96 -4.52 0.62
C LEU A 100 -5.43 -5.72 1.41
N LEU A 101 -4.15 -6.08 1.22
CA LEU A 101 -3.48 -7.14 1.96
C LEU A 101 -3.36 -6.79 3.45
N ALA A 102 -2.91 -5.58 3.77
CA ALA A 102 -2.82 -5.11 5.16
C ALA A 102 -4.19 -5.11 5.85
N PHE A 103 -5.23 -4.65 5.16
CA PHE A 103 -6.60 -4.68 5.64
C PHE A 103 -7.09 -6.11 5.87
N PHE A 104 -6.88 -7.01 4.91
CA PHE A 104 -7.23 -8.43 5.02
C PHE A 104 -6.55 -9.10 6.23
N LEU A 105 -5.24 -8.87 6.41
CA LEU A 105 -4.48 -9.43 7.54
C LEU A 105 -5.00 -8.89 8.87
N THR A 106 -5.35 -7.60 8.94
CA THR A 106 -5.90 -6.98 10.14
C THR A 106 -7.27 -7.57 10.51
N VAL A 107 -8.17 -7.69 9.53
CA VAL A 107 -9.51 -8.30 9.72
C VAL A 107 -9.39 -9.76 10.14
N ARG A 108 -8.47 -10.50 9.53
CA ARG A 108 -8.20 -11.90 9.87
C ARG A 108 -7.61 -12.06 11.27
N GLY A 109 -6.69 -11.18 11.67
CA GLY A 109 -5.99 -11.23 12.95
C GLY A 109 -6.85 -10.84 14.15
N HIS A 110 -7.72 -9.83 14.00
CA HIS A 110 -8.56 -9.35 15.10
C HIS A 110 -9.94 -10.00 15.15
N GLY A 111 -10.42 -10.59 14.05
CA GLY A 111 -11.83 -10.88 13.87
C GLY A 111 -12.67 -9.59 13.92
N LEU A 112 -13.82 -9.55 13.25
CA LEU A 112 -14.71 -8.37 13.32
C LEU A 112 -15.32 -8.15 14.74
N SER A 113 -14.92 -8.96 15.74
CA SER A 113 -15.40 -8.94 17.12
C SER A 113 -15.00 -7.66 17.88
N SER A 114 -13.80 -7.12 17.65
CA SER A 114 -13.30 -5.93 18.37
C SER A 114 -14.13 -4.68 18.14
N TRP A 115 -14.82 -4.58 17.01
CA TRP A 115 -15.71 -3.47 16.67
C TRP A 115 -17.00 -3.47 17.51
N LYS A 116 -17.40 -4.62 18.08
CA LYS A 116 -18.53 -4.69 19.01
C LYS A 116 -18.23 -3.96 20.33
N LEU A 117 -16.96 -3.94 20.76
CA LEU A 117 -16.56 -3.21 21.97
C LEU A 117 -16.56 -1.70 21.76
N GLY A 118 -16.17 -1.23 20.57
CA GLY A 118 -16.26 0.20 20.22
C GLY A 118 -17.70 0.69 20.05
N ALA A 119 -18.59 -0.15 19.51
CA ALA A 119 -20.00 0.18 19.34
C ALA A 119 -20.84 0.06 20.63
N LEU A 120 -20.37 -0.69 21.64
CA LEU A 120 -20.98 -0.78 22.98
C LEU A 120 -20.43 0.27 23.96
N ALA A 121 -19.37 0.98 23.58
CA ALA A 121 -18.76 2.05 24.37
C ALA A 121 -19.37 3.43 24.07
N PHE A 122 -20.43 3.50 23.26
CA PHE A 122 -21.25 4.68 22.99
C PHE A 122 -22.72 4.40 23.29
#